data_AF-A0A2W4MCP9-F1
#
_entry.id   AF-A0A2W4MCP9-F1
#
_cell.length_a   1.000
_cell.length_b   1.000
_cell.length_c   1.000
_cell.angle_alpha   90.00
_cell.angle_beta   90.00
_cell.angle_gamma   90.00
#
_symmetry.space_group_name_H-M   'P 1'
#
loop_
_entity.id
_entity.type
_entity.pdbx_description
1 polymer ?
#
loop_
_entity_poly.entity_id
_entity_poly.type
_entity_poly.pdbx_seq_one_letter_code
_entity_poly.pdbx_strand_id
1 'polypeptide(L)'
;MGDPTFEETLERLAPGTPMRRGIDRIIQQGKGGLVVLGHNEAVARVSSGGFKLQGATFTPARLAELAKMDGGIVLDDSWSSILEANVHFIPDGSIPTDEKGPRTHTCL
;
A
#
# COMPACT_ATOMS: atom_id res chain seq x y z
N MET A 1 -18.62 -0.56 -10.21
CA MET A 1 -18.39 0.38 -9.11
C MET A 1 -17.10 1.07 -9.48
N GLY A 2 -17.15 2.33 -9.92
CA GLY A 2 -15.99 3.01 -10.49
C GLY A 2 -14.88 3.14 -9.45
N ASP A 3 -13.63 3.11 -9.92
CA ASP A 3 -12.47 3.38 -9.07
C ASP A 3 -12.68 4.72 -8.34
N PRO A 4 -12.36 4.81 -7.04
CA PRO A 4 -12.55 6.05 -6.29
C PRO A 4 -11.82 7.19 -7.00
N THR A 5 -12.51 8.31 -7.12
CA THR A 5 -11.95 9.50 -7.75
C THR A 5 -10.71 9.93 -6.95
N PHE A 6 -9.70 10.50 -7.62
CA PHE A 6 -8.47 10.94 -6.95
C PHE A 6 -8.75 11.87 -5.75
N GLU A 7 -9.76 12.73 -5.87
CA GLU A 7 -10.25 13.62 -4.81
C GLU A 7 -10.78 12.85 -3.59
N GLU A 8 -11.59 11.82 -3.80
CA GLU A 8 -12.13 10.98 -2.71
C GLU A 8 -11.00 10.22 -1.98
N THR A 9 -9.98 9.79 -2.73
CA THR A 9 -8.80 9.14 -2.17
C THR A 9 -8.02 10.12 -1.30
N LEU A 10 -7.84 11.36 -1.75
CA LEU A 10 -7.18 12.42 -0.97
C LEU A 10 -7.96 12.78 0.30
N GLU A 11 -9.29 12.85 0.24
CA GLU A 11 -10.12 13.09 1.43
C GLU A 11 -9.97 11.98 2.47
N ARG A 12 -9.88 10.71 2.03
CA ARG A 12 -9.64 9.58 2.95
C ARG A 12 -8.21 9.58 3.53
N LEU A 13 -7.27 10.24 2.88
CA LEU A 13 -5.89 10.46 3.36
C LEU A 13 -5.73 11.79 4.12
N ALA A 14 -6.81 12.56 4.28
CA ALA A 14 -6.77 13.86 4.93
C ALA A 14 -6.39 13.75 6.42
N PRO A 15 -5.86 14.83 7.02
CA PRO A 15 -5.58 14.90 8.45
C PRO A 15 -6.79 14.52 9.31
N GLY A 16 -6.58 13.70 10.33
CA GLY A 16 -7.62 13.21 11.23
C GLY A 16 -8.19 11.84 10.88
N THR A 17 -8.03 11.37 9.64
CA THR A 17 -8.47 10.01 9.27
C THR A 17 -7.61 8.94 9.95
N PRO A 18 -8.17 7.74 10.20
CA PRO A 18 -7.39 6.60 10.67
C PRO A 18 -6.20 6.28 9.76
N MET A 19 -6.38 6.41 8.44
CA MET A 19 -5.32 6.14 7.47
C MET A 19 -4.16 7.14 7.61
N ARG A 20 -4.46 8.44 7.70
CA ARG A 20 -3.43 9.46 7.90
C ARG A 20 -2.67 9.25 9.21
N ARG A 21 -3.38 8.92 10.29
CA ARG A 21 -2.74 8.58 11.58
C ARG A 21 -1.82 7.35 11.49
N GLY A 22 -2.18 6.36 10.67
CA GLY A 22 -1.34 5.20 10.41
C GLY A 22 -0.06 5.58 9.65
N ILE A 23 -0.20 6.38 8.59
CA ILE A 23 0.93 6.89 7.80
C ILE A 23 1.87 7.76 8.66
N ASP A 24 1.33 8.69 9.44
CA ASP A 24 2.13 9.56 10.31
C ASP A 24 2.95 8.73 11.31
N ARG A 25 2.40 7.60 11.79
CA ARG A 25 3.15 6.66 12.65
C ARG A 25 4.28 5.95 11.91
N ILE A 26 4.05 5.51 10.68
CA ILE A 26 5.09 4.87 9.85
C ILE A 26 6.26 5.84 9.64
N ILE A 27 5.94 7.09 9.27
CA ILE A 27 6.93 8.16 9.07
C ILE A 27 7.69 8.45 10.37
N GLN A 28 7.00 8.57 11.50
CA GLN A 28 7.62 8.82 12.81
C GLN A 28 8.55 7.68 13.25
N GLN A 29 8.27 6.44 12.85
CA GLN A 29 9.11 5.28 13.16
C GLN A 29 10.37 5.21 12.29
N GLY A 30 10.54 6.13 11.31
CA GLY A 30 11.68 6.13 10.39
C GLY A 30 11.74 4.90 9.47
N LYS A 31 10.62 4.18 9.35
CA LYS A 31 10.46 2.98 8.53
C LYS A 31 9.82 3.39 7.20
N GLY A 32 10.41 3.00 6.09
CA GLY A 32 9.71 2.99 4.79
C GLY A 32 8.78 1.79 4.74
N GLY A 33 7.58 1.96 4.16
CA GLY A 33 6.62 0.87 4.00
C GLY A 33 5.81 1.09 2.72
N LEU A 34 5.57 0.02 1.98
CA LEU A 34 4.75 0.07 0.77
C LEU A 34 3.32 -0.35 1.12
N VAL A 35 2.37 0.56 0.98
CA VAL A 35 0.95 0.27 1.22
C VAL A 35 0.19 0.32 -0.10
N VAL A 36 -0.41 -0.80 -0.46
CA VAL A 36 -1.31 -0.94 -1.61
C VAL A 36 -2.75 -0.88 -1.11
N LEU A 37 -3.48 0.08 -1.68
CA LEU A 37 -4.85 0.39 -1.33
C LEU A 37 -5.77 -0.26 -2.36
N GLY A 38 -6.56 -1.25 -1.94
CA GLY A 38 -7.42 -2.04 -2.82
C GLY A 38 -6.76 -3.35 -3.27
N HIS A 39 -7.60 -4.34 -3.58
CA HIS A 39 -7.18 -5.65 -4.02
C HIS A 39 -7.92 -6.02 -5.31
N ASN A 40 -7.18 -6.09 -6.41
CA ASN A 40 -7.68 -6.57 -7.68
C ASN A 40 -6.82 -7.72 -8.21
N GLU A 41 -7.29 -8.41 -9.26
CA GLU A 41 -6.56 -9.53 -9.86
C GLU A 41 -5.18 -9.14 -10.40
N ALA A 42 -4.95 -7.87 -10.73
CA ALA A 42 -3.65 -7.39 -11.18
C ALA A 42 -2.65 -7.31 -10.02
N VAL A 43 -3.07 -6.73 -8.88
CA VAL A 43 -2.31 -6.68 -7.62
C VAL A 43 -2.01 -8.10 -7.16
N ALA A 44 -3.00 -8.99 -7.15
CA ALA A 44 -2.82 -10.39 -6.78
C ALA A 44 -1.79 -11.13 -7.66
N ARG A 45 -1.62 -10.73 -8.92
CA ARG A 45 -0.68 -11.35 -9.87
C ARG A 45 0.76 -10.90 -9.66
N VAL A 46 0.96 -9.64 -9.21
CA VAL A 46 2.29 -9.08 -8.92
C VAL A 46 2.69 -9.25 -7.45
N SER A 47 1.75 -9.60 -6.58
CA SER A 47 1.97 -9.98 -5.19
C SER A 47 2.63 -11.34 -5.12
N SER A 48 3.89 -11.37 -4.67
CA SER A 48 4.63 -12.60 -4.38
C SER A 48 5.08 -12.63 -2.93
N GLY A 49 4.96 -13.79 -2.28
CA GLY A 49 5.27 -13.89 -0.86
C GLY A 49 4.33 -13.08 0.03
N GLY A 50 4.58 -13.13 1.34
CA GLY A 50 3.71 -12.56 2.36
C GLY A 50 2.70 -13.56 2.93
N PHE A 51 1.79 -13.05 3.76
CA PHE A 51 0.77 -13.86 4.42
C PHE A 51 -0.60 -13.20 4.34
N LYS A 52 -1.61 -14.03 4.04
CA LYS A 52 -3.02 -13.62 3.99
C LYS A 52 -3.56 -13.47 5.40
N LEU A 53 -3.93 -12.25 5.73
CA LEU A 53 -4.68 -11.92 6.92
C LEU A 53 -6.15 -12.09 6.54
N GLN A 54 -6.87 -13.01 7.18
CA GLN A 54 -8.28 -13.33 6.87
C GLN A 54 -9.22 -12.14 7.18
N GLY A 55 -9.13 -11.06 6.41
CA GLY A 55 -9.91 -9.83 6.62
C GLY A 55 -9.65 -9.19 7.99
N ALA A 56 -8.38 -9.03 8.37
CA ALA A 56 -8.05 -8.46 9.68
C ALA A 56 -8.48 -6.99 9.77
N THR A 57 -9.19 -6.57 10.82
CA THR A 57 -9.63 -5.18 10.97
C THR A 57 -8.47 -4.20 10.90
N PHE A 58 -8.62 -3.18 10.06
CA PHE A 58 -7.67 -2.08 9.93
C PHE A 58 -7.63 -1.27 11.22
N THR A 59 -6.43 -1.03 11.73
CA THR A 59 -6.19 -0.01 12.77
C THR A 59 -4.87 0.71 12.47
N PRO A 60 -4.75 2.00 12.84
CA PRO A 60 -3.51 2.75 12.64
C PRO A 60 -2.29 2.09 13.30
N ALA A 61 -2.52 1.45 14.46
CA ALA A 61 -1.49 0.70 15.17
C ALA A 61 -1.06 -0.54 14.38
N ARG A 62 -2.02 -1.37 13.93
CA ARG A 62 -1.71 -2.58 13.17
C ARG A 62 -1.02 -2.27 11.85
N LEU A 63 -1.44 -1.22 11.15
CA LEU A 63 -0.76 -0.76 9.93
C LEU A 63 0.71 -0.42 10.23
N ALA A 64 0.96 0.39 11.26
CA ALA A 64 2.32 0.77 11.62
C ALA A 64 3.18 -0.43 12.06
N GLU A 65 2.61 -1.39 12.79
CA GLU A 65 3.31 -2.62 13.18
C GLU A 65 3.68 -3.48 11.97
N LEU A 66 2.75 -3.70 11.04
CA LEU A 66 3.00 -4.46 9.81
C LEU A 66 4.01 -3.76 8.90
N ALA A 67 4.00 -2.42 8.87
CA ALA A 67 4.94 -1.62 8.09
C ALA A 67 6.37 -1.68 8.64
N LYS A 68 6.60 -2.28 9.82
CA LYS A 68 7.96 -2.55 10.30
C LYS A 68 8.65 -3.67 9.53
N MET A 69 7.87 -4.53 8.86
CA MET A 69 8.35 -5.66 8.07
C MET A 69 8.78 -5.19 6.67
N ASP A 70 9.80 -5.85 6.11
CA ASP A 70 10.28 -5.57 4.75
C ASP A 70 9.34 -6.15 3.70
N GLY A 71 8.30 -5.39 3.37
CA GLY A 71 7.33 -5.75 2.35
C GLY A 71 6.14 -4.79 2.24
N GLY A 72 5.17 -5.25 1.48
CA GLY A 72 3.95 -4.56 1.13
C GLY A 72 2.76 -4.97 2.00
N ILE A 73 1.82 -4.05 2.18
CA ILE A 73 0.54 -4.29 2.86
C ILE A 73 -0.59 -4.06 1.86
N VAL A 74 -1.53 -5.00 1.76
CA VAL A 74 -2.71 -4.91 0.89
C VAL A 74 -3.95 -4.71 1.74
N LEU A 75 -4.72 -3.65 1.46
CA LEU A 75 -6.02 -3.38 2.07
C LEU A 75 -7.16 -3.75 1.12
N ASP A 76 -8.35 -3.95 1.69
CA ASP A 76 -9.60 -4.00 0.92
C ASP A 76 -9.93 -2.63 0.28
N ASP A 77 -10.87 -2.60 -0.66
CA ASP A 77 -11.26 -1.35 -1.36
C ASP A 77 -11.90 -0.31 -0.43
N SER A 78 -12.44 -0.75 0.72
CA SER A 78 -13.02 0.13 1.74
C SER A 78 -12.02 0.60 2.79
N TRP A 79 -10.76 0.16 2.74
CA TRP A 79 -9.68 0.44 3.71
C TRP A 79 -10.08 0.10 5.16
N SER A 80 -10.98 -0.86 5.31
CA SER A 80 -11.54 -1.33 6.57
C SER A 80 -10.81 -2.56 7.10
N SER A 81 -10.16 -3.31 6.21
CA SER A 81 -9.57 -4.60 6.50
C SER A 81 -8.24 -4.78 5.76
N ILE A 82 -7.27 -5.35 6.45
CA ILE A 82 -5.98 -5.75 5.89
C ILE A 82 -6.13 -7.20 5.39
N LEU A 83 -5.88 -7.37 4.10
CA LEU A 83 -6.02 -8.66 3.40
C LEU A 83 -4.69 -9.41 3.39
N GLU A 84 -3.58 -8.71 3.15
CA GLU A 84 -2.26 -9.32 3.04
C GLU A 84 -1.19 -8.39 3.63
N ALA A 85 -0.12 -8.97 4.15
CA ALA A 85 1.02 -8.22 4.65
C ALA A 85 2.34 -8.94 4.34
N ASN A 86 3.43 -8.17 4.37
CA ASN A 86 4.78 -8.61 4.00
C ASN A 86 4.86 -9.14 2.56
N VAL A 87 4.05 -8.57 1.66
CA VAL A 87 3.95 -8.97 0.26
C VAL A 87 5.07 -8.32 -0.55
N HIS A 88 5.76 -9.06 -1.39
CA HIS A 88 6.75 -8.49 -2.29
C HIS A 88 6.10 -8.25 -3.65
N PHE A 89 5.98 -6.99 -4.04
CA PHE A 89 5.47 -6.64 -5.36
C PHE A 89 6.61 -6.75 -6.36
N ILE A 90 6.52 -7.72 -7.27
CA ILE A 90 7.42 -7.86 -8.40
C ILE A 90 6.63 -7.41 -9.62
N PRO A 91 6.61 -6.11 -9.95
CA PRO A 91 5.99 -5.66 -11.17
C PRO A 91 6.75 -6.27 -12.35
N ASP A 92 6.02 -6.89 -13.26
CA ASP A 92 6.57 -7.33 -14.53
C ASP A 92 7.14 -6.08 -15.24
N GLY A 93 8.43 -6.10 -15.60
CA GLY A 93 9.16 -4.92 -16.11
C GLY A 93 8.68 -4.39 -17.47
N SER A 94 7.56 -4.90 -17.98
CA SER A 94 6.90 -4.44 -19.20
C SER A 94 5.78 -3.41 -18.95
N ILE A 95 5.41 -3.15 -17.68
CA ILE A 95 4.42 -2.11 -17.35
C ILE A 95 5.11 -0.74 -17.41
N PRO A 96 4.72 0.17 -18.32
CA PRO A 96 5.22 1.53 -18.32
C PRO A 96 4.71 2.26 -17.07
N THR A 97 5.57 2.45 -16.09
CA THR A 97 5.30 3.31 -14.93
C THR A 97 5.37 4.78 -15.37
N ASP A 98 4.24 5.49 -15.30
CA ASP A 98 4.17 6.95 -15.43
C ASP A 98 4.62 7.64 -14.11
N GLU A 99 5.72 7.14 -13.53
CA GLU A 99 6.42 7.88 -12.49
C GLU A 99 7.06 9.09 -13.14
N LYS A 100 6.40 10.25 -13.05
CA LYS A 100 7.04 11.54 -13.32
C LYS A 100 8.10 11.85 -12.27
N GLY A 101 9.25 11.21 -12.43
CA GLY A 101 10.52 11.60 -11.84
C GLY A 101 11.62 11.24 -12.84
N PRO A 102 12.32 12.20 -13.46
CA PRO A 102 13.42 11.86 -14.35
C PRO A 102 14.58 11.38 -13.49
N ARG A 103 14.68 10.08 -13.24
CA ARG A 103 15.89 9.45 -12.71
C ARG A 103 16.41 8.46 -13.75
N THR A 104 16.89 9.05 -14.83
CA THR A 104 17.95 8.58 -15.72
C THR A 104 18.05 7.07 -15.93
N HIS A 105 17.54 6.61 -17.08
CA HIS A 105 18.16 5.47 -17.76
C HIS A 105 19.65 5.79 -17.97
N THR A 106 20.58 4.94 -17.51
CA THR A 106 21.89 4.59 -18.14
C THR A 106 22.88 3.96 -17.13
N CYS A 107 23.22 2.70 -17.43
CA CYS A 107 24.48 1.95 -17.28
C CYS A 107 25.31 1.91 -15.98
N LEU A 108 25.57 0.68 -15.50
CA LEU A 108 26.84 -0.05 -15.70
C LEU A 108 26.58 -1.56 -15.78
#